data_AF-A0AAN3V6Z0-F1
#
_entry.id   AF-A0AAN3V6Z0-F1
#
_cell.length_a   1.000
_cell.length_b   1.000
_cell.length_c   1.000
_cell.angle_alpha   90.00
_cell.angle_beta   90.00
_cell.angle_gamma   90.00
#
_symmetry.space_group_name_H-M   'P 1'
#
loop_
_entity.id
_entity.type
_entity.pdbx_description
1 polymer ?
#
loop_
_entity_poly.entity_id
_entity_poly.type
_entity_poly.pdbx_seq_one_letter_code
_entity_poly.pdbx_strand_id
1 'polypeptide(L)' 'MNISEQQLNNMMAAVSVALQPLVRVVPMTAVEWADQNYYLPKES' A
#
# COMPACT_ATOMS: atom_id res chain seq x y z
N MET A 1 -5.14 -34.04 -6.56
CA MET A 1 -4.10 -33.01 -6.35
C MET A 1 -4.65 -32.04 -5.33
N ASN A 2 -3.95 -31.84 -4.21
CA ASN A 2 -4.33 -30.85 -3.21
C ASN A 2 -3.26 -29.75 -3.19
N ILE A 3 -3.68 -28.51 -3.35
CA ILE A 3 -2.77 -27.36 -3.25
C ILE A 3 -2.52 -27.11 -1.77
N SER A 4 -1.26 -27.02 -1.36
CA SER A 4 -0.90 -26.69 0.02
C SER A 4 -1.05 -25.20 0.29
N GLU A 5 -1.21 -24.84 1.57
CA GLU A 5 -1.26 -23.44 2.00
C GLU A 5 0.01 -22.67 1.58
N GLN A 6 1.17 -23.32 1.62
CA GLN A 6 2.42 -22.74 1.13
C GLN A 6 2.35 -22.40 -0.36
N GLN A 7 1.73 -23.26 -1.18
CA GLN A 7 1.56 -23.01 -2.61
C GLN A 7 0.61 -21.84 -2.86
N LEU A 8 -0.45 -21.68 -2.06
CA LEU A 8 -1.34 -20.51 -2.12
C LEU A 8 -0.61 -19.22 -1.73
N ASN A 9 0.16 -19.25 -0.64
CA ASN A 9 0.93 -18.10 -0.17
C ASN A 9 1.97 -17.65 -1.22
N ASN A 10 2.66 -18.62 -1.83
CA ASN A 10 3.61 -18.34 -2.91
C ASN A 10 2.91 -17.72 -4.13
N MET A 11 1.72 -18.19 -4.49
CA MET A 11 0.94 -17.63 -5.59
C MET A 11 0.53 -16.18 -5.29
N MET A 12 -0.01 -15.91 -4.10
CA MET A 12 -0.41 -14.56 -3.69
C MET A 12 0.77 -13.59 -3.69
N ALA A 13 1.93 -14.02 -3.20
CA ALA A 13 3.16 -13.23 -3.23
C ALA A 13 3.59 -12.92 -4.68
N ALA A 14 3.63 -13.93 -5.55
CA ALA A 14 4.02 -13.77 -6.95
C ALA A 14 3.09 -12.81 -7.71
N VAL A 15 1.77 -12.96 -7.51
CA VAL A 15 0.76 -12.06 -8.10
C VAL A 15 0.94 -10.63 -7.60
N SER A 16 1.16 -10.45 -6.30
CA SER A 16 1.34 -9.11 -5.71
C SER A 16 2.56 -8.38 -6.29
N VAL A 17 3.68 -9.08 -6.42
CA VAL A 17 4.92 -8.55 -7.02
C VAL A 17 4.71 -8.22 -8.51
N ALA A 18 4.08 -9.13 -9.26
CA ALA A 18 3.83 -8.93 -10.69
C ALA A 18 2.91 -7.74 -10.98
N LEU A 19 1.97 -7.45 -10.10
CA LEU A 19 1.03 -6.34 -10.23
C LEU A 19 1.56 -5.01 -9.67
N GLN A 20 2.63 -5.03 -8.88
CA GLN A 20 3.20 -3.82 -8.27
C GLN A 20 3.46 -2.67 -9.27
N PRO A 21 3.99 -2.90 -10.50
CA PRO A 21 4.22 -1.83 -11.46
C PRO A 21 2.93 -1.17 -12.00
N LEU A 22 1.79 -1.87 -11.89
CA LEU A 22 0.49 -1.35 -12.30
C LEU A 22 -0.18 -0.51 -11.20
N VAL A 23 0.33 -0.60 -9.96
CA VAL A 23 -0.12 0.23 -8.85
C VAL A 23 0.41 1.65 -9.07
N ARG A 24 -0.48 2.52 -9.57
CA ARG A 24 -0.22 3.96 -9.63
C ARG A 24 -0.66 4.60 -8.33
N VAL A 25 0.29 4.92 -7.47
CA VAL A 25 0.01 5.78 -6.32
C VAL A 25 -0.42 7.15 -6.84
N VAL A 26 -1.55 7.65 -6.34
CA VAL A 26 -1.96 9.03 -6.61
C VAL A 26 -0.94 9.93 -5.91
N PRO A 27 -0.32 10.90 -6.62
CA PRO A 27 0.61 11.82 -5.98
C PRO A 27 -0.13 12.60 -4.90
N MET A 28 0.31 12.48 -3.66
CA MET A 28 -0.20 13.29 -2.55
C MET A 28 0.43 14.68 -2.62
N THR A 29 -0.41 15.71 -2.48
CA THR A 29 0.05 17.09 -2.41
C THR A 29 0.67 17.40 -1.05
N ALA A 30 1.51 18.45 -0.97
CA ALA A 30 2.12 18.87 0.29
C ALA A 30 1.07 19.27 1.35
N VAL A 31 -0.07 19.80 0.92
CA VAL A 31 -1.18 20.18 1.82
C VAL A 31 -1.86 18.94 2.39
N GLU A 32 -2.16 17.94 1.56
CA GLU A 32 -2.74 16.66 2.01
C GLU A 32 -1.78 15.90 2.92
N TRP A 33 -0.46 15.94 2.63
CA TRP A 33 0.55 15.36 3.52
C TRP A 33 0.53 16.05 4.88
N ALA A 34 0.49 17.39 4.90
CA ALA A 34 0.49 18.17 6.13
C ALA A 34 -0.79 17.93 6.94
N ASP A 35 -1.96 17.84 6.31
CA ASP A 35 -3.21 17.51 7.00
C ASP A 35 -3.15 16.14 7.72
N GLN A 36 -2.53 15.14 7.07
CA GLN A 36 -2.42 13.78 7.63
C GLN A 36 -1.29 13.59 8.64
N ASN A 37 -0.18 14.32 8.50
CA ASN A 37 1.05 14.06 9.25
C ASN A 37 1.45 15.21 10.19
N TYR A 38 0.92 16.40 9.98
CA TYR A 38 1.20 17.56 10.81
C TYR A 38 0.07 17.73 11.84
N TYR A 39 0.33 17.27 13.06
CA TYR A 39 -0.52 17.62 14.19
C TYR A 39 -0.35 19.11 14.48
N LEU A 40 -1.25 19.96 13.96
CA LEU A 40 -1.37 21.34 14.42
C LEU A 40 -1.91 21.31 15.86
N PRO A 41 -1.15 21.80 16.87
CA PRO A 41 -1.73 22.07 18.17
C PRO A 41 -2.87 23.06 17.98
N LYS A 42 -4.03 22.82 18.61
CA LYS A 42 -5.22 23.68 18.44
C LYS A 42 -5.10 25.08 19.07
N GLU A 43 -3.91 25.63 19.25
CA GLU A 43 -3.72 26.84 20.06
C GLU A 43 -2.71 27.83 19.46
N SER A 44 -3.23 28.96 18.98
CA SER A 44 -2.76 30.32 19.31
C SER A 44 -3.91 31.30 19.08
#